data_AF-A0A2G6JR19-F1
#
_entry.id   AF-A0A2G6JR19-F1
#
_cell.length_a   1.000
_cell.length_b   1.000
_cell.length_c   1.000
_cell.angle_alpha   90.00
_cell.angle_beta   90.00
_cell.angle_gamma   90.00
#
_symmetry.space_group_name_H-M   'P 1'
#
loop_
_entity.id
_entity.type
_entity.pdbx_description
1 polymer ?
#
loop_
_entity_poly.entity_id
_entity_poly.type
_entity_poly.pdbx_seq_one_letter_code
_entity_poly.pdbx_strand_id
1 'polypeptide(L)'
;RRGRIAGYYRTFLSRTGVPAGLSHWERRMKAGWTFQRIEAGFLASNEYYTRNGRNDRAWITSLYRTVLEREPTEPGLQYWLRQRRAGANRQAVAYRFVMCDQALAKLTNKRYREFINRDAHPIMQASWTRRMQSSYREENLIGSLVSSTDYRARH
;
A
#
# COMPACT_ATOMS: atom_id res chain seq x y z
N ARG A 1 7.02 13.28 1.96
CA ARG A 1 7.54 11.89 1.84
C ARG A 1 7.88 11.25 3.19
N ARG A 2 8.77 11.84 4.00
CA ARG A 2 9.16 11.34 5.34
C ARG A 2 7.99 11.16 6.31
N GLY A 3 7.05 12.10 6.34
CA GLY A 3 5.84 12.02 7.18
C GLY A 3 4.97 10.78 6.89
N ARG A 4 4.89 10.34 5.63
CA ARG A 4 4.14 9.14 5.25
C ARG A 4 4.81 7.86 5.74
N ILE A 5 6.13 7.77 5.62
CA ILE A 5 6.90 6.64 6.16
C ILE A 5 6.74 6.57 7.69
N ALA A 6 6.80 7.71 8.37
CA ALA A 6 6.50 7.77 9.81
C ALA A 6 5.07 7.31 10.13
N GLY A 7 4.11 7.64 9.26
CA GLY A 7 2.75 7.11 9.31
C GLY A 7 2.72 5.58 9.22
N TYR A 8 3.43 4.97 8.27
CA TYR A 8 3.49 3.51 8.14
C TYR A 8 4.07 2.80 9.38
N TYR A 9 5.07 3.38 10.06
CA TYR A 9 5.53 2.87 11.34
C TYR A 9 4.41 2.82 12.39
N ARG A 10 3.62 3.91 12.51
CA ARG A 10 2.51 3.96 13.46
C ARG A 10 1.38 3.01 13.07
N THR A 11 0.97 3.01 11.82
CA THR A 11 -0.17 2.23 11.33
C THR A 11 0.10 0.74 11.32
N PHE A 12 1.27 0.29 10.87
CA PHE A 12 1.53 -1.14 10.69
C PHE A 12 2.29 -1.78 11.85
N LEU A 13 3.14 -0.99 12.53
CA LEU A 13 4.05 -1.48 13.56
C LEU A 13 3.76 -0.92 14.96
N SER A 14 2.74 -0.06 15.11
CA SER A 14 2.33 0.53 16.39
C SER A 14 3.46 1.22 17.17
N ARG A 15 4.43 1.81 16.45
CA ARG A 15 5.55 2.53 17.05
C ARG A 15 5.98 3.71 16.20
N THR A 16 6.87 4.55 16.73
CA THR A 16 7.53 5.57 15.95
C THR A 16 8.71 4.99 15.16
N GLY A 17 8.96 5.56 13.98
CA GLY A 17 10.14 5.23 13.19
C GLY A 17 11.39 5.82 13.83
N VAL A 18 12.40 5.00 14.07
CA VAL A 18 13.71 5.45 14.54
C VAL A 18 14.54 6.04 13.38
N PRO A 19 15.51 6.94 13.63
CA PRO A 19 16.26 7.62 12.58
C PRO A 19 16.90 6.69 11.55
N ALA A 20 17.49 5.57 12.00
CA ALA A 20 18.09 4.58 11.10
C ALA A 20 17.06 3.91 10.18
N GLY A 21 15.88 3.58 10.71
CA GLY A 21 14.78 2.99 9.96
C GLY A 21 14.19 3.96 8.93
N LEU A 22 13.97 5.21 9.32
CA LEU A 22 13.54 6.26 8.39
C LEU A 22 14.57 6.47 7.27
N SER A 23 15.86 6.53 7.61
CA SER A 23 16.95 6.69 6.65
C SER A 23 17.04 5.52 5.66
N HIS A 24 16.75 4.29 6.12
CA HIS A 24 16.68 3.11 5.25
C HIS A 24 15.65 3.29 4.14
N TRP A 25 14.42 3.69 4.48
CA TRP A 25 13.35 3.90 3.50
C TRP A 25 13.60 5.11 2.61
N GLU A 26 14.22 6.18 3.14
CA GLU A 26 14.64 7.34 2.35
C GLU A 26 15.64 6.95 1.25
N ARG A 27 16.63 6.10 1.56
CA ARG A 27 17.54 5.58 0.52
C ARG A 27 16.81 4.78 -0.55
N ARG A 28 15.83 3.94 -0.16
CA ARG A 28 15.01 3.18 -1.12
C ARG A 28 14.18 4.09 -2.02
N MET A 29 13.61 5.17 -1.48
CA MET A 29 12.92 6.18 -2.29
C MET A 29 13.85 6.86 -3.28
N LYS A 30 15.08 7.23 -2.85
CA LYS A 30 16.10 7.80 -3.74
C LYS A 30 16.49 6.82 -4.85
N ALA A 31 16.50 5.53 -4.57
CA ALA A 31 16.67 4.45 -5.55
C ALA A 31 15.39 4.16 -6.38
N GLY A 32 14.39 5.06 -6.35
CA GLY A 32 13.21 4.97 -7.20
C GLY A 32 12.10 4.05 -6.68
N TRP A 33 12.14 3.56 -5.44
CA TRP A 33 11.00 2.79 -4.91
C TRP A 33 9.73 3.63 -4.80
N THR A 34 8.59 3.04 -5.15
CA THR A 34 7.26 3.63 -4.96
C THR A 34 6.80 3.49 -3.51
N PHE A 35 5.81 4.29 -3.10
CA PHE A 35 5.21 4.14 -1.78
C PHE A 35 4.56 2.76 -1.59
N GLN A 36 3.99 2.18 -2.63
CA GLN A 36 3.41 0.84 -2.63
C GLN A 36 4.48 -0.22 -2.31
N ARG A 37 5.68 -0.08 -2.87
CA ARG A 37 6.79 -1.00 -2.60
C ARG A 37 7.33 -0.83 -1.18
N ILE A 38 7.33 0.39 -0.65
CA ILE A 38 7.70 0.68 0.74
C ILE A 38 6.66 0.10 1.70
N GLU A 39 5.38 0.31 1.44
CA GLU A 39 4.25 -0.24 2.20
C GLU A 39 4.31 -1.77 2.27
N ALA A 40 4.52 -2.43 1.12
CA ALA A 40 4.78 -3.87 1.08
C ALA A 40 6.01 -4.27 1.93
N GLY A 41 7.04 -3.40 2.00
CA GLY A 41 8.20 -3.55 2.88
C GLY A 41 7.88 -3.61 4.36
N PHE A 42 7.00 -2.72 4.83
CA PHE A 42 6.51 -2.75 6.21
C PHE A 42 5.71 -4.02 6.48
N LEU A 43 4.77 -4.34 5.60
CA LEU A 43 3.88 -5.51 5.72
C LEU A 43 4.66 -6.84 5.64
N ALA A 44 5.80 -6.87 4.95
CA ALA A 44 6.66 -8.05 4.84
C ALA A 44 7.72 -8.16 5.94
N SER A 45 7.91 -7.13 6.76
CA SER A 45 8.96 -7.07 7.77
C SER A 45 8.84 -8.17 8.84
N ASN A 46 9.95 -8.55 9.46
CA ASN A 46 9.96 -9.46 10.62
C ASN A 46 9.10 -8.93 11.78
N GLU A 47 9.11 -7.62 11.97
CA GLU A 47 8.34 -6.99 13.03
C GLU A 47 6.84 -7.13 12.80
N TYR A 48 6.36 -6.80 11.59
CA TYR A 48 4.96 -6.99 11.24
C TYR A 48 4.54 -8.45 11.31
N TYR A 49 5.39 -9.38 10.84
CA TYR A 49 5.12 -10.81 10.91
C TYR A 49 5.02 -11.33 12.35
N THR A 50 5.95 -10.94 13.22
CA THR A 50 5.93 -11.30 14.64
C THR A 50 4.68 -10.75 15.33
N ARG A 51 4.31 -9.49 15.06
CA ARG A 51 3.09 -8.88 15.62
C ARG A 51 1.81 -9.58 15.20
N ASN A 52 1.79 -10.17 14.01
CA ASN A 52 0.62 -10.87 13.46
C ASN A 52 0.71 -12.39 13.64
N GLY A 53 1.15 -12.84 14.82
CA GLY A 53 1.11 -14.25 15.22
C GLY A 53 2.25 -15.11 14.68
N ARG A 54 3.22 -14.52 13.97
CA ARG A 54 4.49 -15.15 13.61
C ARG A 54 4.35 -16.46 12.81
N ASN A 55 3.25 -16.58 12.06
CA ASN A 55 2.95 -17.68 11.16
C ASN A 55 2.31 -17.14 9.85
N ASP A 56 2.49 -17.87 8.75
CA ASP A 56 2.05 -17.41 7.42
C ASP A 56 0.53 -17.23 7.34
N ARG A 57 -0.27 -18.07 8.00
CA ARG A 57 -1.74 -17.97 7.96
C ARG A 57 -2.21 -16.67 8.60
N ALA A 58 -1.82 -16.42 9.84
CA ALA A 58 -2.20 -15.20 10.57
C ALA A 58 -1.65 -13.94 9.88
N TRP A 59 -0.42 -14.01 9.38
CA TRP A 59 0.17 -12.93 8.59
C TRP A 59 -0.63 -12.63 7.31
N ILE A 60 -0.97 -13.62 6.49
CA ILE A 60 -1.79 -13.44 5.27
C ILE A 60 -3.16 -12.86 5.62
N THR A 61 -3.84 -13.40 6.64
CA THR A 61 -5.12 -12.85 7.13
C THR A 61 -4.99 -11.38 7.50
N SER A 62 -3.89 -10.98 8.15
CA SER A 62 -3.64 -9.57 8.46
C SER A 62 -3.46 -8.69 7.21
N LEU A 63 -2.92 -9.21 6.10
CA LEU A 63 -2.81 -8.47 4.84
C LEU A 63 -4.18 -8.21 4.22
N TYR A 64 -5.07 -9.20 4.24
CA TYR A 64 -6.46 -9.03 3.80
C TYR A 64 -7.17 -7.92 4.60
N ARG A 65 -7.06 -7.95 5.93
CA ARG A 65 -7.67 -6.94 6.79
C ARG A 65 -7.06 -5.56 6.60
N THR A 66 -5.73 -5.47 6.52
CA THR A 66 -5.04 -4.18 6.51
C THR A 66 -5.08 -3.50 5.15
N VAL A 67 -4.93 -4.26 4.07
CA VAL A 67 -4.82 -3.71 2.70
C VAL A 67 -6.17 -3.72 1.99
N LEU A 68 -6.96 -4.79 2.18
CA LEU A 68 -8.22 -4.99 1.46
C LEU A 68 -9.45 -4.70 2.33
N GLU A 69 -9.26 -4.43 3.64
CA GLU A 69 -10.32 -4.15 4.63
C GLU A 69 -11.44 -5.20 4.57
N ARG A 70 -11.06 -6.47 4.48
CA ARG A 70 -11.99 -7.61 4.49
C ARG A 70 -11.31 -8.86 5.02
N GLU A 71 -12.09 -9.87 5.36
CA GLU A 71 -11.57 -11.21 5.64
C GLU A 71 -11.14 -11.93 4.34
N PRO A 72 -10.15 -12.84 4.42
CA PRO A 72 -9.93 -13.80 3.36
C PRO A 72 -11.10 -14.76 3.24
N THR A 73 -11.40 -15.18 2.01
CA THR A 73 -12.13 -16.43 1.79
C THR A 73 -11.15 -17.59 1.98
N GLU A 74 -11.65 -18.78 2.36
CA GLU A 74 -10.79 -19.96 2.53
C GLU A 74 -9.99 -20.30 1.25
N PRO A 75 -10.58 -20.30 0.03
CA PRO A 75 -9.79 -20.52 -1.19
C PRO A 75 -8.70 -19.47 -1.41
N GLY A 76 -8.99 -18.20 -1.08
CA GLY A 76 -8.02 -17.10 -1.21
C GLY A 76 -6.85 -17.26 -0.24
N LEU A 77 -7.13 -17.61 1.02
CA LEU A 77 -6.10 -17.89 2.02
C LEU A 77 -5.22 -19.07 1.61
N GLN A 78 -5.83 -20.16 1.16
CA GLN A 78 -5.12 -21.36 0.71
C GLN A 78 -4.24 -21.10 -0.51
N TYR A 79 -4.67 -20.25 -1.45
CA TYR A 79 -3.85 -19.83 -2.57
C TYR A 79 -2.52 -19.22 -2.09
N TRP A 80 -2.57 -18.25 -1.18
CA TRP A 80 -1.36 -17.59 -0.68
C TRP A 80 -0.48 -18.49 0.18
N LEU A 81 -1.09 -19.38 0.98
CA LEU A 81 -0.35 -20.38 1.74
C LEU A 81 0.43 -21.32 0.82
N ARG A 82 -0.15 -21.75 -0.31
CA ARG A 82 0.58 -22.52 -1.33
C ARG A 82 1.75 -21.73 -1.93
N GLN A 83 1.55 -20.45 -2.24
CA GLN A 83 2.65 -19.60 -2.73
C GLN A 83 3.81 -19.49 -1.73
N ARG A 84 3.50 -19.35 -0.43
CA ARG A 84 4.51 -19.31 0.63
C ARG A 84 5.27 -20.63 0.76
N ARG A 85 4.56 -21.77 0.69
CA ARG A 85 5.17 -23.11 0.67
C ARG A 85 6.05 -23.34 -0.57
N ALA A 86 5.68 -22.77 -1.71
CA ALA A 86 6.47 -22.80 -2.94
C ALA A 86 7.66 -21.83 -2.94
N GLY A 87 7.96 -21.15 -1.82
CA GLY A 87 9.14 -20.30 -1.68
C GLY A 87 8.92 -18.81 -1.99
N ALA A 88 7.69 -18.38 -2.28
CA ALA A 88 7.44 -16.95 -2.47
C ALA A 88 7.78 -16.17 -1.19
N ASN A 89 8.66 -15.18 -1.27
CA ASN A 89 9.03 -14.37 -0.11
C ASN A 89 7.89 -13.42 0.32
N ARG A 90 7.93 -12.97 1.58
CA ARG A 90 6.89 -12.10 2.16
C ARG A 90 6.74 -10.77 1.40
N GLN A 91 7.84 -10.22 0.88
CA GLN A 91 7.82 -8.97 0.11
C GLN A 91 7.00 -9.12 -1.17
N ALA A 92 7.22 -10.20 -1.92
CA ALA A 92 6.51 -10.47 -3.17
C ALA A 92 5.01 -10.66 -2.93
N VAL A 93 4.64 -11.40 -1.87
CA VAL A 93 3.24 -11.61 -1.50
C VAL A 93 2.60 -10.29 -1.05
N ALA A 94 3.18 -9.55 -0.10
CA ALA A 94 2.65 -8.27 0.34
C ALA A 94 2.51 -7.26 -0.80
N TYR A 95 3.48 -7.23 -1.72
CA TYR A 95 3.41 -6.35 -2.90
C TYR A 95 2.23 -6.69 -3.81
N ARG A 96 1.90 -7.97 -4.00
CA ARG A 96 0.71 -8.37 -4.77
C ARG A 96 -0.60 -7.92 -4.11
N PHE A 97 -0.67 -7.86 -2.78
CA PHE A 97 -1.83 -7.29 -2.09
C PHE A 97 -1.95 -5.79 -2.32
N VAL A 98 -0.85 -5.04 -2.15
CA VAL A 98 -0.84 -3.57 -2.28
C VAL A 98 -1.10 -3.11 -3.72
N MET A 99 -0.72 -3.91 -4.71
CA MET A 99 -0.85 -3.59 -6.14
C MET A 99 -2.10 -4.18 -6.81
N CYS A 100 -2.95 -4.89 -6.09
CA CYS A 100 -4.18 -5.43 -6.69
C CYS A 100 -5.19 -4.32 -7.00
N ASP A 101 -6.14 -4.59 -7.90
CA ASP A 101 -7.16 -3.62 -8.32
C ASP A 101 -7.90 -2.99 -7.15
N GLN A 102 -8.31 -3.82 -6.19
CA GLN A 102 -9.06 -3.36 -5.02
C GLN A 102 -8.24 -2.37 -4.16
N ALA A 103 -6.97 -2.66 -3.91
CA ALA A 103 -6.10 -1.80 -3.12
C ALA A 103 -5.82 -0.46 -3.82
N LEU A 104 -5.54 -0.49 -5.12
CA LEU A 104 -5.25 0.71 -5.91
C LEU A 104 -6.51 1.57 -6.16
N ALA A 105 -7.67 0.95 -6.30
CA ALA A 105 -8.95 1.64 -6.38
C ALA A 105 -9.25 2.41 -5.08
N LYS A 106 -9.04 1.76 -3.92
CA LYS A 106 -9.15 2.41 -2.61
C LYS A 106 -8.17 3.56 -2.44
N LEU A 107 -6.90 3.34 -2.81
CA LEU A 107 -5.88 4.38 -2.77
C LEU A 107 -6.27 5.58 -3.64
N THR A 108 -6.79 5.33 -4.85
CA THR A 108 -7.23 6.39 -5.75
C THR A 108 -8.35 7.21 -5.11
N ASN A 109 -9.41 6.56 -4.61
CA ASN A 109 -10.50 7.26 -3.92
C ASN A 109 -10.02 8.03 -2.70
N LYS A 110 -9.11 7.45 -1.91
CA LYS A 110 -8.51 8.15 -0.76
C LYS A 110 -7.84 9.46 -1.19
N ARG A 111 -7.09 9.48 -2.30
CA ARG A 111 -6.45 10.71 -2.80
C ARG A 111 -7.44 11.71 -3.37
N TYR A 112 -8.47 11.25 -4.07
CA TYR A 112 -9.54 12.13 -4.51
C TYR A 112 -10.23 12.80 -3.32
N ARG A 113 -10.55 12.06 -2.25
CA ARG A 113 -11.15 12.63 -1.03
C ARG A 113 -10.20 13.61 -0.33
N GLU A 114 -8.92 13.28 -0.24
CA GLU A 114 -7.92 14.11 0.43
C GLU A 114 -7.68 15.45 -0.27
N PHE A 115 -7.65 15.48 -1.61
CA PHE A 115 -7.30 16.69 -2.37
C PHE A 115 -8.51 17.45 -2.92
N ILE A 116 -9.60 16.78 -3.27
CA ILE A 116 -10.77 17.41 -3.91
C ILE A 116 -12.11 17.05 -3.24
N ASN A 117 -12.05 16.48 -2.03
CA ASN A 117 -13.19 16.17 -1.15
C ASN A 117 -14.39 15.52 -1.87
N ARG A 118 -14.08 14.52 -2.71
CA ARG A 118 -15.06 13.64 -3.36
C ARG A 118 -14.41 12.33 -3.76
N ASP A 119 -15.21 11.34 -4.15
CA ASP A 119 -14.68 10.13 -4.78
C ASP A 119 -14.28 10.34 -6.24
N ALA A 120 -13.39 9.47 -6.72
CA ALA A 120 -13.06 9.40 -8.13
C ALA A 120 -14.27 8.91 -8.91
N HIS A 121 -14.51 9.51 -10.08
CA HIS A 121 -15.44 8.94 -11.04
C HIS A 121 -14.95 7.53 -11.44
N PRO A 122 -15.83 6.52 -11.62
CA PRO A 122 -15.42 5.14 -11.89
C PRO A 122 -14.41 4.98 -13.05
N ILE A 123 -14.61 5.71 -14.15
CA ILE A 123 -13.68 5.71 -15.29
C ILE A 123 -12.28 6.20 -14.89
N MET A 124 -12.21 7.27 -14.09
CA MET A 124 -10.94 7.83 -13.63
C MET A 124 -10.26 6.90 -12.63
N GLN A 125 -11.05 6.30 -11.72
CA GLN A 125 -10.55 5.29 -10.79
C GLN A 125 -9.91 4.13 -11.54
N ALA A 126 -10.62 3.53 -12.51
CA ALA A 126 -10.13 2.41 -13.29
C ALA A 126 -8.88 2.78 -14.14
N SER A 127 -8.83 4.02 -14.65
CA SER A 127 -7.67 4.55 -15.38
C SER A 127 -6.43 4.65 -14.48
N TRP A 128 -6.57 5.26 -13.30
CA TRP A 128 -5.46 5.41 -12.35
C TRP A 128 -4.99 4.09 -11.77
N THR A 129 -5.90 3.16 -11.47
CA THR A 129 -5.55 1.80 -11.05
C THR A 129 -4.65 1.11 -12.07
N ARG A 130 -5.04 1.07 -13.36
CA ARG A 130 -4.22 0.47 -14.44
C ARG A 130 -2.87 1.16 -14.60
N ARG A 131 -2.84 2.49 -14.54
CA ARG A 131 -1.60 3.26 -14.62
C ARG A 131 -0.64 2.88 -13.49
N MET A 132 -1.14 2.79 -12.25
CA MET A 132 -0.32 2.44 -11.10
C MET A 132 0.17 0.99 -11.12
N GLN A 133 -0.57 0.06 -11.72
CA GLN A 133 -0.13 -1.34 -11.87
C GLN A 133 1.11 -1.51 -12.77
N SER A 134 1.26 -0.64 -13.77
CA SER A 134 2.40 -0.73 -14.69
C SER A 134 3.65 -0.05 -14.11
N SER A 135 3.64 1.28 -14.02
CA SER A 135 4.80 2.07 -13.60
C SER A 135 4.48 3.45 -13.04
N TYR A 136 3.24 3.93 -13.17
CA TYR A 136 2.89 5.24 -12.64
C TYR A 136 2.94 5.21 -11.13
N ARG A 137 3.42 6.31 -10.58
CA ARG A 137 3.48 6.47 -9.13
C ARG A 137 2.25 7.23 -8.67
N GLU A 138 1.91 7.04 -7.42
CA GLU A 138 0.85 7.79 -6.77
C GLU A 138 1.10 9.31 -6.81
N GLU A 139 2.36 9.75 -6.85
CA GLU A 139 2.73 11.15 -7.05
C GLU A 139 2.21 11.72 -8.37
N ASN A 140 2.12 10.91 -9.42
CA ASN A 140 1.53 11.35 -10.69
C ASN A 140 0.02 11.60 -10.55
N LEU A 141 -0.68 10.74 -9.79
CA LEU A 141 -2.08 10.94 -9.45
C LEU A 141 -2.25 12.23 -8.64
N ILE A 142 -1.49 12.39 -7.55
CA ILE A 142 -1.57 13.58 -6.70
C ILE A 142 -1.29 14.86 -7.51
N GLY A 143 -0.25 14.86 -8.34
CA GLY A 143 0.07 16.01 -9.20
C GLY A 143 -1.10 16.38 -10.13
N SER A 144 -1.75 15.39 -10.74
CA SER A 144 -2.93 15.64 -11.59
C SER A 144 -4.11 16.25 -10.82
N LEU A 145 -4.33 15.80 -9.57
CA LEU A 145 -5.40 16.31 -8.71
C LEU A 145 -5.14 17.75 -8.30
N VAL A 146 -3.92 18.06 -7.85
CA VAL A 146 -3.54 19.43 -7.44
C VAL A 146 -3.59 20.41 -8.61
N SER A 147 -3.26 19.97 -9.82
CA SER A 147 -3.37 20.81 -11.02
C SER A 147 -4.81 21.00 -11.54
N SER A 148 -5.77 20.23 -11.03
CA SER A 148 -7.14 20.25 -11.54
C SER A 148 -7.86 21.58 -11.25
N THR A 149 -8.81 21.94 -12.10
CA THR A 149 -9.71 23.07 -11.85
C THR A 149 -10.51 22.89 -10.56
N ASP A 150 -10.94 21.66 -10.27
CA ASP A 150 -11.67 21.31 -9.04
C ASP A 150 -10.87 21.61 -7.77
N TYR A 151 -9.55 21.40 -7.79
CA TYR A 151 -8.67 21.73 -6.68
C TYR A 151 -8.59 23.24 -6.47
N ARG A 152 -8.37 24.00 -7.55
CA ARG A 152 -8.31 25.48 -7.54
C ARG A 152 -9.64 26.14 -7.17
N ALA A 153 -10.77 25.48 -7.39
CA ALA A 153 -12.07 26.00 -6.99
C ALA A 153 -12.34 25.81 -5.48
N ARG A 154 -11.52 25.02 -4.78
CA ARG A 154 -11.71 24.64 -3.37
C ARG A 154 -10.64 25.19 -2.43
N HIS A 155 -9.60 25.82 -2.97
CA HIS A 155 -8.45 26.39 -2.27
C HIS A 155 -8.02 27.68 -2.95
#